data_AF-A0A521MVX4-F1
#
_entry.id   AF-A0A521MVX4-F1
#
_cell.length_a   1.000
_cell.length_b   1.000
_cell.length_c   1.000
_cell.angle_alpha   90.00
_cell.angle_beta   90.00
_cell.angle_gamma   90.00
#
_symmetry.space_group_name_H-M   'P 1'
#
loop_
_entity.id
_entity.type
_entity.pdbx_description
1 polymer ?
#
loop_
_entity_poly.entity_id
_entity_poly.type
_entity_poly.pdbx_seq_one_letter_code
_entity_poly.pdbx_strand_id
1 'polypeptide(L)' 'MTETVTPYGARKFGSRRARPVIVGVYAGAGGWQTPEHKGRLTRETAEDLRTLGFTMVRVKWRWRTHEIIIRRYLG' A
#
# COMPACT_ATOMS: atom_id res chain seq x y z
N MET A 1 20.56 -2.65 5.38
CA MET A 1 19.27 -2.52 6.12
C MET A 1 18.16 -2.48 5.08
N THR A 2 17.37 -3.55 4.96
CA THR A 2 16.33 -3.65 3.92
C THR A 2 15.19 -2.67 4.21
N GLU A 3 14.96 -1.71 3.31
CA GLU A 3 13.81 -0.79 3.41
C GLU A 3 12.52 -1.61 3.29
N THR A 4 11.56 -1.39 4.20
CA THR A 4 10.27 -2.12 4.17
C THR A 4 9.28 -1.44 3.23
N VAL A 5 9.45 -0.14 2.99
CA VAL A 5 8.60 0.69 2.14
C VAL A 5 9.45 1.40 1.09
N THR A 6 8.82 1.80 -0.01
CA THR A 6 9.49 2.58 -1.07
C THR A 6 9.88 3.99 -0.60
N PRO A 7 10.72 4.75 -1.34
CA PRO A 7 11.03 6.14 -1.01
C PRO A 7 9.79 7.04 -0.91
N TYR A 8 8.76 6.79 -1.73
CA TYR A 8 7.47 7.47 -1.60
C TYR A 8 6.79 7.10 -0.27
N GLY A 9 6.74 5.81 0.07
CA GLY A 9 6.22 5.35 1.36
C GLY A 9 6.97 5.95 2.55
N ALA A 10 8.30 6.00 2.49
CA ALA A 10 9.12 6.56 3.55
C ALA A 10 8.80 8.04 3.81
N ARG A 11 8.59 8.84 2.75
CA ARG A 11 8.14 10.23 2.87
C ARG A 11 6.71 10.33 3.42
N LYS A 12 5.80 9.49 2.94
CA LYS A 12 4.38 9.54 3.36
C LYS A 12 4.16 9.08 4.81
N PHE A 13 4.94 8.12 5.29
CA PHE A 13 4.82 7.55 6.64
C PHE A 13 5.85 8.08 7.64
N GLY A 14 6.83 8.87 7.18
CA GLY A 14 7.91 9.41 7.99
C GLY A 14 8.96 8.38 8.42
N SER A 15 8.99 7.18 7.81
CA SER A 15 9.94 6.12 8.15
C SER A 15 10.17 5.13 7.01
N ARG A 16 11.43 4.81 6.73
CA ARG A 16 11.86 3.73 5.80
C ARG A 16 11.51 2.32 6.29
N ARG A 17 11.21 2.18 7.59
CA ARG A 17 10.80 0.94 8.24
C ARG A 17 9.32 0.96 8.62
N ALA A 18 8.53 1.87 8.04
CA ALA A 18 7.10 1.90 8.26
C ALA A 18 6.49 0.53 7.89
N ARG A 19 5.48 0.11 8.65
CA ARG A 19 4.75 -1.13 8.40
C ARG A 19 3.25 -0.84 8.33
N PRO A 20 2.77 -0.09 7.33
CA PRO A 20 1.35 0.21 7.18
C PRO A 20 0.57 -1.08 6.96
N VAL A 21 -0.59 -1.23 7.60
CA VAL A 21 -1.48 -2.39 7.38
C VAL A 21 -2.40 -2.09 6.23
N ILE A 22 -2.51 -2.98 5.25
CA ILE A 22 -3.50 -2.86 4.18
C ILE A 22 -4.88 -3.20 4.75
N VAL A 23 -5.81 -2.27 4.57
CA VAL A 23 -7.21 -2.38 5.06
C VAL A 23 -8.23 -2.26 3.92
N GLY A 24 -7.79 -1.97 2.70
CA GLY A 24 -8.64 -1.86 1.52
C GLY A 24 -7.80 -1.88 0.24
N VAL A 25 -8.34 -2.46 -0.82
CA VAL A 25 -7.76 -2.44 -2.18
C VAL A 25 -8.81 -1.93 -3.16
N TYR A 26 -8.40 -1.18 -4.17
CA TYR A 26 -9.32 -0.58 -5.14
C TYR A 26 -9.08 -1.19 -6.52
N ALA A 27 -10.10 -1.85 -7.06
CA ALA A 27 -10.14 -2.31 -8.44
C ALA A 27 -10.85 -1.23 -9.27
N GLY A 28 -10.22 -0.77 -10.37
CA GLY A 28 -10.68 0.40 -11.14
C GLY A 28 -12.18 0.35 -11.50
N ALA A 29 -12.69 -0.82 -11.88
CA ALA A 29 -14.10 -1.03 -12.22
C ALA A 29 -14.95 -1.60 -11.07
N GLY A 30 -14.33 -2.08 -9.99
CA GLY A 30 -14.98 -2.82 -8.90
C GLY A 30 -15.09 -2.07 -7.58
N GLY A 31 -14.54 -0.85 -7.50
CA GLY A 31 -14.58 -0.06 -6.28
C GLY A 31 -13.61 -0.55 -5.19
N TRP A 32 -13.87 -0.13 -3.95
CA TRP A 32 -13.12 -0.56 -2.78
C TRP A 32 -13.55 -1.96 -2.34
N GLN A 33 -12.58 -2.84 -2.18
CA GLN A 33 -12.76 -4.21 -1.72
C GLN A 33 -11.97 -4.44 -0.44
N THR A 34 -12.48 -5.36 0.38
CA THR A 34 -11.74 -5.88 1.53
C THR A 34 -10.59 -6.74 1.00
N PRO A 35 -9.34 -6.51 1.42
CA PRO A 35 -8.23 -7.35 0.99
C PRO A 35 -8.43 -8.76 1.53
N GLU A 36 -8.30 -9.78 0.67
CA GLU A 36 -8.38 -11.19 1.08
C GLU A 36 -7.32 -11.53 2.14
N HIS A 37 -6.16 -10.89 2.05
CA HIS A 37 -5.08 -11.03 3.02
C HIS A 37 -4.77 -9.70 3.72
N LYS A 38 -4.78 -9.72 5.05
CA LYS A 38 -4.34 -8.59 5.90
C LYS A 38 -2.80 -8.48 5.87
N GLY A 39 -2.28 -7.98 4.76
CA GLY A 39 -0.84 -7.76 4.53
C GLY A 39 -0.34 -6.40 5.01
N ARG A 40 0.99 -6.23 5.00
CA ARG A 40 1.63 -4.92 5.15
C ARG A 40 1.89 -4.32 3.77
N LEU A 41 1.82 -3.00 3.64
CA LEU A 41 2.23 -2.34 2.41
C LEU A 41 3.75 -2.30 2.32
N THR A 42 4.33 -3.22 1.56
CA THR A 42 5.74 -3.23 1.15
C THR A 42 5.84 -2.93 -0.36
N ARG A 43 7.06 -2.83 -0.91
CA ARG A 43 7.25 -2.75 -2.36
C ARG A 43 6.68 -3.99 -3.06
N GLU A 44 7.09 -5.17 -2.59
CA GLU A 44 6.67 -6.48 -3.11
C GLU A 44 5.15 -6.61 -3.14
N THR A 45 4.49 -6.38 -1.99
CA THR A 45 3.02 -6.48 -1.94
C THR A 45 2.33 -5.44 -2.83
N ALA A 46 2.95 -4.27 -3.06
CA ALA A 46 2.41 -3.30 -4.01
C ALA A 46 2.58 -3.74 -5.48
N GLU A 47 3.64 -4.47 -5.80
CA GLU A 47 3.85 -5.10 -7.13
C GLU A 47 2.86 -6.23 -7.37
N ASP A 48 2.61 -7.07 -6.36
CA ASP A 48 1.60 -8.13 -6.42
C ASP A 48 0.21 -7.54 -6.67
N LEU A 49 -0.17 -6.53 -5.88
CA LEU A 49 -1.47 -5.87 -6.03
C LEU A 49 -1.62 -5.20 -7.39
N ARG A 50 -0.55 -4.62 -7.94
CA ARG A 50 -0.56 -4.09 -9.31
C ARG A 50 -0.80 -5.20 -10.34
N THR A 51 -0.14 -6.34 -10.16
CA THR A 51 -0.26 -7.50 -11.06
C THR A 51 -1.67 -8.08 -11.02
N LEU A 52 -2.30 -8.06 -9.85
CA LEU A 52 -3.71 -8.44 -9.65
C LEU A 52 -4.72 -7.39 -10.19
N GLY A 53 -4.25 -6.28 -10.75
CA GLY A 53 -5.10 -5.25 -11.36
C GLY A 53 -5.65 -4.20 -10.38
N PHE A 54 -5.19 -4.18 -9.14
CA PHE A 54 -5.53 -3.09 -8.22
C PHE A 54 -4.75 -1.82 -8.56
N THR A 55 -5.38 -0.67 -8.34
CA THR A 55 -4.80 0.64 -8.68
C THR A 55 -4.52 1.50 -7.45
N MET A 56 -5.30 1.32 -6.38
CA MET A 56 -5.09 1.98 -5.11
C MET A 56 -5.14 1.00 -3.93
N VAL A 57 -4.46 1.37 -2.86
CA VAL A 57 -4.57 0.72 -1.56
C VAL A 57 -4.95 1.72 -0.50
N ARG A 58 -5.77 1.27 0.44
CA ARG A 58 -6.05 1.96 1.68
C ARG A 58 -5.28 1.26 2.79
N VAL A 59 -4.47 2.01 3.51
CA VAL A 59 -3.64 1.49 4.59
C VAL A 59 -3.88 2.23 5.89
N LYS A 60 -3.78 1.53 7.02
CA LYS A 60 -3.74 2.13 8.35
C LYS A 60 -2.30 2.22 8.83
N TRP A 61 -1.89 3.41 9.23
CA TRP A 61 -0.60 3.66 9.86
C TRP A 61 -0.79 4.54 11.09
N ARG A 62 -0.39 4.01 12.26
CA ARG A 62 -0.63 4.62 13.57
C ARG A 62 -2.12 4.95 13.74
N TRP A 63 -2.46 6.24 13.71
CA TRP A 63 -3.79 6.77 13.97
C TRP A 63 -4.51 7.23 12.70
N ARG A 64 -3.89 7.09 11.52
CA ARG A 64 -4.42 7.61 10.26
C ARG A 64 -4.58 6.52 9.22
N THR A 65 -5.59 6.71 8.38
CA THR A 65 -5.82 5.93 7.18
C THR A 65 -5.31 6.72 5.99
N HIS A 66 -4.55 6.07 5.11
CA HIS A 66 -3.99 6.68 3.92
C HIS A 66 -4.42 5.90 2.70
N GLU A 67 -4.89 6.63 1.69
CA GLU A 67 -5.08 6.10 0.36
C GLU A 67 -3.85 6.42 -0.49
N ILE A 68 -3.43 5.41 -1.25
CA ILE A 68 -2.19 5.43 -2.00
C ILE A 68 -2.45 4.79 -3.36
N ILE A 69 -2.14 5.53 -4.42
CA ILE A 69 -2.08 5.01 -5.78
C ILE A 69 -0.84 4.13 -5.90
N ILE A 70 -1.02 2.88 -6.29
CA ILE A 70 0.05 1.87 -6.35
C ILE A 70 1.15 2.30 -7.31
N ARG A 71 0.80 2.83 -8.48
CA ARG A 71 1.76 3.38 -9.46
C ARG A 71 2.68 4.43 -8.83
N ARG A 72 2.12 5.38 -8.07
CA ARG A 72 2.89 6.43 -7.39
C ARG A 72 3.74 5.89 -6.24
N TYR A 73 3.28 4.82 -5.60
CA TYR A 73 4.01 4.17 -4.52
C TYR A 73 5.26 3.45 -5.03
N LEU A 74 5.18 2.79 -6.18
CA LEU A 74 6.29 2.02 -6.75
C LEU A 74 7.37 2.91 -7.36
N GLY A 75 7.01 4.11 -7.83
CA GLY A 75 7.92 5.05 -8.50
C GLY A 75 7.54 5.18 -9.96
#